data_AF-A0A2V9NDZ5-F1
#
_entry.id   AF-A0A2V9NDZ5-F1
#
_cell.length_a   1.000
_cell.length_b   1.000
_cell.length_c   1.000
_cell.angle_alpha   90.00
_cell.angle_beta   90.00
_cell.angle_gamma   90.00
#
_symmetry.space_group_name_H-M   'P 1'
#
loop_
_entity.id
_entity.type
_entity.pdbx_description
1 polymer ?
#
loop_
_entity_poly.entity_id
_entity_poly.type
_entity_poly.pdbx_seq_one_letter_code
_entity_poly.pdbx_strand_id
1 'polypeptide(L)'
;MLPFAVMAKTVTSTARRRSRLSPSKKATLVYFTEQERQLVDQAARLERRSISSFIANIVIEAADDILTRRNQRNKQRDSAASRRSNLSR
;
A
#
# COMPACT_ATOMS: atom_id res chain seq x y z
N MET A 1 -0.95 67.41 -5.31
CA MET A 1 -2.18 66.71 -5.74
C MET A 1 -1.80 65.51 -6.59
N LEU A 2 -2.21 64.33 -6.12
CA LEU A 2 -1.99 62.99 -6.68
C LEU A 2 -3.06 62.68 -7.76
N PRO A 3 -2.82 61.78 -8.73
CA PRO A 3 -2.72 60.36 -8.41
C PRO A 3 -1.60 59.58 -9.13
N PHE A 4 -0.85 58.82 -8.34
CA PHE A 4 -0.17 57.62 -8.82
C PHE A 4 -1.23 56.53 -9.04
N ALA A 5 -1.36 56.08 -10.28
CA ALA A 5 -2.18 54.93 -10.62
C ALA A 5 -1.53 53.65 -10.06
N VAL A 6 -2.24 52.97 -9.16
CA VAL A 6 -1.83 51.68 -8.61
C VAL A 6 -1.96 50.62 -9.72
N MET A 7 -0.83 50.06 -10.19
CA MET A 7 -0.87 48.87 -11.05
C MET A 7 -1.31 47.65 -10.22
N ALA A 8 -2.57 47.24 -10.34
CA ALA A 8 -3.02 45.94 -9.88
C ALA A 8 -2.53 44.86 -10.86
N LYS A 9 -1.33 44.31 -10.63
CA LYS A 9 -0.93 43.03 -11.22
C LYS A 9 -1.19 41.94 -10.19
N THR A 10 -2.44 41.48 -10.14
CA THR A 10 -2.76 40.19 -9.51
C THR A 10 -2.07 39.11 -10.33
N VAL A 11 -0.89 38.69 -9.87
CA VAL A 11 -0.28 37.44 -10.32
C VAL A 11 -1.32 36.39 -10.00
N THR A 12 -1.99 35.88 -11.03
CA THR A 12 -2.86 34.72 -10.95
C THR A 12 -1.95 33.59 -10.49
N SER A 13 -1.85 33.42 -9.17
CA SER A 13 -1.37 32.19 -8.58
C SER A 13 -2.37 31.15 -9.02
N THR A 14 -2.08 30.54 -10.16
CA THR A 14 -2.69 29.30 -10.57
C THR A 14 -2.12 28.28 -9.59
N ALA A 15 -2.59 28.33 -8.35
CA ALA A 15 -2.43 27.30 -7.37
C ALA A 15 -3.06 26.09 -8.03
N ARG A 16 -2.21 25.30 -8.67
CA ARG A 16 -2.47 24.01 -9.28
C ARG A 16 -3.07 23.20 -8.13
N ARG A 17 -4.40 23.23 -8.01
CA ARG A 17 -5.17 22.40 -7.08
C ARG A 17 -4.87 20.95 -7.46
N ARG A 18 -3.77 20.42 -6.94
CA ARG A 18 -3.54 18.97 -6.81
C ARG A 18 -4.44 18.48 -5.68
N SER A 19 -5.74 18.69 -5.85
CA SER A 19 -6.77 17.92 -5.17
C SER A 19 -7.53 17.16 -6.25
N ARG A 20 -6.80 16.54 -7.20
CA ARG A 20 -7.29 15.32 -7.82
C ARG A 20 -7.33 14.31 -6.69
N LEU A 21 -8.50 14.21 -6.06
CA LEU A 21 -9.06 13.05 -5.40
C LEU A 21 -8.14 11.82 -5.50
N SER A 22 -7.06 11.80 -4.71
CA SER A 22 -6.26 10.60 -4.57
C SER A 22 -7.19 9.62 -3.88
N PRO A 23 -7.36 8.39 -4.40
CA PRO A 23 -8.31 7.42 -3.87
C PRO A 23 -8.09 7.38 -2.35
N SER A 24 -9.17 7.56 -1.59
CA SER A 24 -9.07 7.83 -0.16
C SER A 24 -8.12 6.81 0.45
N LYS A 25 -7.03 7.30 1.04
CA LYS A 25 -6.08 6.43 1.74
C LYS A 25 -6.86 5.86 2.91
N LYS A 26 -7.41 4.65 2.75
CA LYS A 26 -8.02 3.92 3.86
C LYS A 26 -6.90 3.63 4.84
N ALA A 27 -6.91 4.32 5.98
CA ALA A 27 -5.93 4.09 7.02
C ALA A 27 -6.30 2.81 7.77
N THR A 28 -5.35 1.88 7.87
CA THR A 28 -5.47 0.70 8.72
C THR A 28 -4.74 0.98 10.02
N LEU A 29 -5.41 0.82 11.14
CA LEU A 29 -4.80 0.89 12.47
C LEU A 29 -4.36 -0.52 12.87
N VAL A 30 -3.11 -0.63 13.33
CA VAL A 30 -2.51 -1.90 13.79
C VAL A 30 -1.85 -1.63 15.14
N TYR A 31 -2.00 -2.56 16.06
CA TYR A 31 -1.42 -2.48 17.40
C TYR A 31 -0.15 -3.31 17.45
N PHE A 32 0.87 -2.77 18.12
CA PHE A 32 2.14 -3.43 18.37
C PHE A 32 2.46 -3.31 19.86
N THR A 33 3.16 -4.31 20.38
CA THR A 33 3.93 -4.13 21.61
C THR A 33 5.06 -3.15 21.39
N GLU A 34 5.65 -2.64 22.48
CA GLU A 34 6.79 -1.72 22.38
C GLU A 34 7.99 -2.35 21.67
N GLN A 35 8.29 -3.62 21.96
CA GLN A 35 9.38 -4.37 21.34
C GLN A 35 9.17 -4.54 19.83
N GLU A 36 7.96 -4.94 19.41
CA GLU A 36 7.62 -5.07 18.00
C GLU A 36 7.71 -3.72 17.28
N ARG A 37 7.27 -2.63 17.92
CA ARG A 37 7.35 -1.29 17.34
C ARG A 37 8.79 -0.85 17.12
N GLN A 38 9.66 -1.08 18.10
CA GLN A 38 11.09 -0.74 17.98
C GLN A 38 11.75 -1.51 16.83
N LEU A 39 11.44 -2.80 16.69
CA LEU A 39 11.95 -3.63 15.59
C LEU A 39 11.48 -3.09 14.23
N VAL A 40 10.18 -2.82 14.09
CA VAL A 40 9.60 -2.27 12.85
C VAL A 40 10.19 -0.90 12.51
N ASP A 41 10.39 -0.04 13.51
CA ASP A 41 10.99 1.29 13.30
C ASP A 41 12.45 1.20 12.86
N GLN A 42 13.24 0.28 13.42
CA GLN A 42 14.61 0.02 12.97
C GLN A 42 14.65 -0.50 11.53
N ALA A 43 13.81 -1.48 11.20
CA ALA A 43 13.73 -2.03 9.85
C ALA A 43 13.30 -0.97 8.82
N ALA A 44 12.29 -0.15 9.13
CA ALA A 44 11.85 0.94 8.25
C ALA A 44 12.96 1.99 8.02
N ARG A 45 13.77 2.28 9.04
CA ARG A 45 14.94 3.17 8.92
C ARG A 45 16.01 2.61 8.00
N LEU A 46 16.32 1.31 8.11
CA LEU A 46 17.29 0.64 7.24
C LEU A 46 16.85 0.68 5.77
N GLU A 47 15.55 0.49 5.53
CA GLU A 47 14.91 0.60 4.21
C GLU A 47 14.76 2.04 3.70
N ARG A 48 15.09 3.06 4.51
CA ARG A 48 14.87 4.49 4.21
C ARG A 48 13.43 4.82 3.83
N ARG A 49 12.45 4.18 4.49
CA ARG A 49 11.02 4.34 4.21
C ARG A 49 10.27 4.84 5.45
N SER A 50 9.10 5.44 5.23
CA SER A 50 8.17 5.68 6.34
C SER A 50 7.65 4.33 6.86
N ILE A 51 7.33 4.27 8.15
CA ILE A 51 6.81 3.06 8.81
C ILE A 51 5.56 2.54 8.10
N SER A 52 4.65 3.44 7.71
CA SER A 52 3.45 3.07 6.96
C SER A 52 3.75 2.46 5.60
N SER A 53 4.73 2.99 4.86
CA SER A 53 5.14 2.45 3.56
C SER A 53 5.87 1.11 3.72
N PHE A 54 6.70 1.00 4.74
CA PHE A 54 7.41 -0.24 5.07
C PHE A 54 6.43 -1.36 5.37
N ILE A 55 5.51 -1.14 6.33
CA ILE A 55 4.48 -2.13 6.70
C ILE A 55 3.63 -2.50 5.48
N ALA A 56 3.16 -1.51 4.70
CA ALA A 56 2.32 -1.79 3.53
C ALA A 56 3.01 -2.70 2.52
N ASN A 57 4.28 -2.47 2.22
CA ASN A 57 5.03 -3.28 1.25
C ASN A 57 5.22 -4.71 1.75
N ILE A 58 5.66 -4.89 2.99
CA ILE A 58 5.89 -6.21 3.59
C ILE A 58 4.57 -7.00 3.68
N VAL A 59 3.47 -6.35 4.04
CA VAL A 59 2.15 -7.01 4.11
C VAL A 59 1.67 -7.45 2.72
N ILE A 60 1.90 -6.64 1.68
CA ILE A 60 1.55 -7.01 0.31
C ILE A 60 2.35 -8.24 -0.13
N GLU A 61 3.66 -8.22 0.09
CA GLU A 61 4.56 -9.33 -0.26
C GLU A 61 4.13 -10.62 0.46
N ALA A 62 3.92 -10.55 1.78
CA ALA A 62 3.47 -11.69 2.57
C ALA A 62 2.09 -12.20 2.12
N ALA A 63 1.17 -11.31 1.75
CA ALA A 63 -0.16 -11.68 1.28
C ALA A 63 -0.10 -12.41 -0.07
N ASP A 64 0.70 -11.91 -1.02
CA ASP A 64 0.88 -12.54 -2.34
C ASP A 64 1.47 -13.96 -2.20
N ASP A 65 2.44 -14.10 -1.31
CA ASP A 65 3.05 -15.37 -0.93
C ASP A 65 2.02 -16.39 -0.40
N ILE A 66 1.16 -15.96 0.53
CA ILE A 66 0.12 -16.82 1.12
C ILE A 66 -0.89 -17.24 0.06
N LEU A 67 -1.34 -16.31 -0.78
CA LEU A 67 -2.31 -16.58 -1.84
C LEU A 67 -1.74 -17.54 -2.88
N THR A 68 -0.50 -17.34 -3.28
CA THR A 68 0.21 -18.20 -4.23
C THR A 68 0.34 -19.63 -3.69
N ARG A 69 0.82 -19.79 -2.44
CA ARG A 69 0.92 -21.11 -1.79
C ARG A 69 -0.44 -21.81 -1.70
N ARG A 70 -1.51 -21.06 -1.36
CA ARG A 70 -2.86 -21.62 -1.26
C ARG A 70 -3.39 -22.11 -2.61
N ASN A 71 -3.17 -21.32 -3.67
CA ASN A 71 -3.60 -21.68 -5.02
C ASN A 71 -2.89 -22.93 -5.53
N GLN A 72 -1.58 -23.07 -5.28
CA GLN A 72 -0.83 -24.26 -5.63
C GLN A 72 -1.36 -25.51 -4.90
N ARG A 73 -1.64 -25.38 -3.60
CA ARG A 73 -2.19 -26.48 -2.79
C ARG A 73 -3.56 -26.94 -3.31
N ASN A 74 -4.41 -26.00 -3.72
CA ASN A 74 -5.71 -26.32 -4.30
C ASN A 74 -5.57 -27.07 -5.63
N LYS A 75 -4.73 -26.58 -6.55
CA LYS A 75 -4.45 -27.27 -7.82
C LYS A 75 -3.96 -28.71 -7.63
N GLN A 76 -3.09 -28.93 -6.63
CA GLN A 76 -2.62 -30.28 -6.29
C GLN A 76 -3.76 -31.20 -5.81
N ARG A 77 -4.67 -30.69 -4.97
CA ARG A 77 -5.84 -31.45 -4.50
C ARG A 77 -6.77 -31.82 -5.65
N ASP A 78 -7.05 -30.88 -6.54
CA ASP A 78 -7.95 -31.11 -7.67
C ASP A 78 -7.36 -32.14 -8.64
N SER A 79 -6.05 -32.04 -8.92
CA SER A 79 -5.36 -33.05 -9.75
C SER A 79 -5.28 -34.43 -9.10
N ALA A 80 -5.14 -34.52 -7.77
CA ALA A 80 -5.19 -35.79 -7.04
C ALA A 80 -6.60 -36.40 -7.02
N ALA A 81 -7.65 -35.57 -6.93
CA ALA A 81 -9.03 -36.02 -7.00
C ALA A 81 -9.39 -36.55 -8.40
N SER A 82 -9.01 -35.83 -9.47
CA SER A 82 -9.21 -36.29 -10.86
C SER A 82 -8.46 -37.59 -11.18
N ARG A 83 -7.28 -37.82 -10.59
CA ARG A 83 -6.55 -39.10 -10.77
C ARG A 83 -7.27 -40.26 -10.09
N ARG A 84 -7.87 -40.04 -8.92
CA ARG A 84 -8.62 -41.07 -8.20
C ARG A 84 -9.93 -41.43 -8.92
N SER A 85 -10.65 -40.46 -9.46
CA SER A 85 -11.88 -40.75 -10.22
C SER A 85 -11.62 -41.54 -11.51
N ASN A 86 -10.46 -41.33 -12.14
CA ASN A 86 -10.11 -42.02 -13.38
C ASN A 86 -9.57 -43.45 -13.15
N LEU A 87 -9.18 -43.81 -11.93
CA LEU A 87 -8.75 -45.17 -11.57
C LEU A 87 -9.93 -46.10 -11.20
N SER A 88 -11.13 -45.53 -10.99
CA SER A 88 -12.33 -46.28 -10.60
C SER A 88 -13.30 -46.51 -11.76
N ARG A 89 -12.87 -46.25 -13.00
CA ARG A 89 -13.58 -46.55 -14.25
C ARG A 89 -12.80 -47.61 -15.02
#